data_AF-A0A127CKW4-F1
#
_entry.id   AF-A0A127CKW4-F1
#
_cell.length_a   1.000
_cell.length_b   1.000
_cell.length_c   1.000
_cell.angle_alpha   90.00
_cell.angle_beta   90.00
_cell.angle_gamma   90.00
#
_symmetry.space_group_name_H-M   'P 1'
#
loop_
_entity.id
_entity.type
_entity.pdbx_description
1 polymer ?
#
loop_
_entity_poly.entity_id
_entity_poly.type
_entity_poly.pdbx_seq_one_letter_code
_entity_poly.pdbx_strand_id
1 'polypeptide(L)'
;MQFVLSVFYWRNPENRNLELKGWMTLGHVAIVYDIPAEELAEELDLVPDSRSRRMMLRQIARIKGISLEELEDEIAHALDDYEDEKAERDE
;
A
#
# COMPACT_ATOMS: atom_id res chain seq x y z
N MET A 1 9.24 -6.12 25.92
CA MET A 1 8.72 -7.36 25.31
C MET A 1 8.43 -7.05 23.85
N GLN A 2 9.40 -7.27 22.97
CA GLN A 2 9.30 -6.95 21.54
C GLN A 2 8.64 -8.13 20.83
N PHE A 3 7.43 -7.94 20.31
CA PHE A 3 6.83 -8.92 19.40
C PHE A 3 7.32 -8.60 17.99
N VAL A 4 8.36 -9.31 17.54
CA VAL A 4 8.75 -9.33 16.12
C VAL A 4 7.89 -10.36 15.41
N LEU A 5 6.92 -9.89 14.64
CA LEU A 5 6.06 -10.70 13.78
C LEU A 5 6.20 -10.25 12.32
N SER A 6 7.42 -10.08 11.83
CA SER A 6 7.68 -9.87 10.40
C SER A 6 7.98 -11.22 9.75
N VAL A 7 6.96 -12.08 9.65
CA VAL A 7 7.07 -13.34 8.92
C VAL A 7 6.94 -13.03 7.43
N PHE A 8 8.10 -12.84 6.80
CA PHE A 8 8.45 -13.30 5.45
C PHE A 8 7.28 -13.50 4.47
N TYR A 9 6.72 -12.41 3.95
CA TYR A 9 5.85 -12.48 2.76
C TYR A 9 6.62 -12.33 1.44
N TRP A 10 7.91 -11.97 1.47
CA TRP A 10 8.63 -11.58 0.26
C TRP A 10 9.82 -12.47 -0.10
N ARG A 11 9.60 -13.35 -1.08
CA ARG A 11 10.64 -13.98 -1.91
C ARG A 11 10.05 -14.44 -3.25
N ASN A 12 9.41 -13.54 -4.01
CA ASN A 12 9.27 -13.71 -5.46
C ASN A 12 8.78 -12.41 -6.14
N PRO A 13 9.64 -11.68 -6.88
CA PRO A 13 9.24 -10.48 -7.62
C PRO A 13 8.30 -10.78 -8.81
N GLU A 14 8.19 -12.06 -9.23
CA GLU A 14 7.44 -12.46 -10.43
C GLU A 14 5.96 -12.81 -10.18
N ASN A 15 5.49 -12.81 -8.93
CA ASN A 15 4.11 -13.17 -8.58
C ASN A 15 3.45 -12.18 -7.59
N ARG A 16 3.74 -10.87 -7.69
CA ARG A 16 2.87 -9.83 -7.12
C ARG A 16 1.59 -9.66 -7.97
N ASN A 17 0.96 -10.75 -8.40
CA ASN A 17 -0.38 -10.75 -8.98
C ASN A 17 -1.40 -10.60 -7.86
N LEU A 18 -1.24 -9.52 -7.09
CA LEU A 18 -2.16 -9.12 -6.06
C LEU A 18 -3.32 -8.53 -6.86
N GLU A 19 -4.42 -9.29 -6.95
CA GLU A 19 -5.70 -8.76 -7.41
C GLU A 19 -6.16 -7.71 -6.38
N LEU A 20 -5.48 -6.56 -6.33
CA LEU A 20 -6.03 -5.35 -5.77
C LEU A 20 -7.37 -5.17 -6.49
N LYS A 21 -8.45 -5.09 -5.72
CA LYS A 21 -9.77 -4.93 -6.29
C LYS A 21 -10.21 -3.51 -6.02
N GLY A 22 -10.82 -2.86 -7.00
CA GLY A 22 -11.35 -1.50 -6.85
C GLY A 22 -12.38 -1.32 -5.72
N TRP A 23 -12.86 -2.39 -5.07
CA TRP A 23 -13.70 -2.34 -3.87
C TRP A 23 -12.92 -2.39 -2.56
N MET A 24 -11.63 -2.76 -2.59
CA MET A 24 -10.75 -2.66 -1.44
C MET A 24 -10.56 -1.21 -1.04
N THR A 25 -10.38 -0.98 0.25
CA THR A 25 -10.07 0.34 0.79
C THR A 25 -8.57 0.48 1.00
N LEU A 26 -8.06 1.71 0.97
CA LEU A 26 -6.64 1.98 1.23
C LEU A 26 -6.19 1.41 2.58
N GLY A 27 -7.01 1.55 3.63
CA GLY A 27 -6.71 0.98 4.94
C GLY A 27 -6.75 -0.55 4.96
N HIS A 28 -7.56 -1.20 4.12
CA HIS A 28 -7.54 -2.65 4.00
C HIS A 28 -6.23 -3.12 3.33
N VAL A 29 -5.81 -2.43 2.28
CA VAL A 29 -4.51 -2.66 1.63
C VAL A 29 -3.41 -2.52 2.68
N ALA A 30 -3.37 -1.39 3.39
CA ALA A 30 -2.38 -1.13 4.43
C ALA A 30 -2.26 -2.28 5.47
N ILE A 31 -3.39 -2.82 5.94
CA ILE A 31 -3.42 -3.95 6.87
C ILE A 31 -2.85 -5.23 6.24
N VAL A 32 -3.18 -5.51 4.97
CA VAL A 32 -2.72 -6.72 4.28
C VAL A 32 -1.21 -6.72 4.08
N TYR A 33 -0.61 -5.55 3.83
CA TYR A 33 0.83 -5.39 3.61
C TYR A 33 1.61 -4.96 4.84
N ASP A 34 0.98 -4.85 6.01
CA ASP A 34 1.61 -4.41 7.26
C ASP A 34 2.36 -3.06 7.12
N ILE A 35 1.79 -2.14 6.32
CA ILE A 35 2.27 -0.78 6.13
C ILE A 35 1.34 0.19 6.87
N PRO A 36 1.84 1.27 7.50
CA PRO A 36 0.97 2.31 8.03
C PRO A 36 0.15 2.95 6.91
N ALA A 37 -1.16 3.04 7.11
CA ALA A 37 -2.06 3.63 6.10
C ALA A 37 -1.85 5.14 5.89
N GLU A 38 -1.07 5.79 6.77
CA GLU A 38 -0.65 7.19 6.65
C GLU A 38 0.50 7.30 5.65
N GLU A 39 1.56 6.52 5.82
CA GLU A 39 2.68 6.40 4.86
C GLU A 39 2.18 6.04 3.46
N LEU A 40 1.33 5.00 3.35
CA LEU A 40 0.75 4.62 2.06
C LEU A 40 -0.15 5.72 1.47
N ALA A 41 -0.78 6.56 2.29
CA ALA A 41 -1.55 7.69 1.78
C ALA A 41 -0.63 8.81 1.28
N GLU A 42 0.45 9.10 2.00
CA GLU A 42 1.46 10.10 1.62
C GLU A 42 2.12 9.74 0.30
N GLU A 43 2.56 8.48 0.13
CA GLU A 43 3.14 7.99 -1.12
C GLU A 43 2.19 8.08 -2.32
N LEU A 44 0.88 7.96 -2.08
CA LEU A 44 -0.12 8.10 -3.14
C LEU A 44 -0.56 9.55 -3.38
N ASP A 45 0.11 10.54 -2.78
CA ASP A 45 -0.24 11.96 -2.82
C ASP A 45 -1.67 12.23 -2.29
N LEU A 46 -2.07 11.48 -1.26
CA LEU A 46 -3.34 11.63 -0.55
C LEU A 46 -3.12 12.30 0.80
N VAL A 47 -4.16 12.99 1.29
CA VAL A 47 -4.14 13.51 2.66
C VAL A 47 -4.11 12.33 3.65
N PRO A 48 -3.14 12.21 4.58
CA PRO A 48 -3.03 11.07 5.50
C PRO A 48 -4.04 11.11 6.65
N ASP A 49 -5.32 11.34 6.34
CA ASP A 49 -6.39 11.41 7.32
C ASP A 49 -7.18 10.09 7.44
N SER A 50 -8.14 10.07 8.35
CA SER A 50 -9.04 8.92 8.51
C SER A 50 -9.98 8.70 7.32
N ARG A 51 -10.15 9.69 6.41
CA ARG A 51 -10.99 9.55 5.22
C ARG A 51 -10.24 8.78 4.14
N SER A 52 -8.99 9.12 3.85
CA SER A 52 -8.18 8.43 2.84
C SER A 52 -8.08 6.93 3.12
N ARG A 53 -7.90 6.55 4.39
CA ARG A 53 -7.90 5.14 4.84
C ARG A 53 -9.21 4.39 4.51
N ARG A 54 -10.34 5.09 4.46
CA ARG A 54 -11.67 4.52 4.20
C ARG A 54 -12.08 4.61 2.74
N MET A 55 -11.30 5.28 1.90
CA MET A 55 -11.60 5.42 0.48
C MET A 55 -11.31 4.12 -0.26
N MET A 56 -12.20 3.76 -1.17
CA MET A 56 -11.99 2.62 -2.06
C MET A 56 -10.99 3.00 -3.15
N LEU A 57 -10.19 2.02 -3.59
CA LEU A 57 -9.20 2.25 -4.65
C LEU A 57 -9.83 2.84 -5.92
N ARG A 58 -11.02 2.36 -6.33
CA ARG A 58 -11.74 2.95 -7.47
C ARG A 58 -12.12 4.43 -7.29
N GLN A 59 -12.35 4.86 -6.05
CA GLN A 59 -12.66 6.26 -5.74
C GLN A 59 -11.40 7.11 -5.78
N ILE A 60 -10.29 6.58 -5.26
CA ILE A 60 -8.98 7.21 -5.30
C ILE A 60 -8.56 7.41 -6.76
N ALA A 61 -8.62 6.35 -7.58
CA ALA A 61 -8.31 6.40 -9.02
C ALA A 61 -9.15 7.47 -9.73
N ARG A 62 -10.46 7.51 -9.45
CA ARG A 62 -11.37 8.51 -10.02
C ARG A 62 -11.04 9.95 -9.59
N ILE A 63 -10.57 10.16 -8.37
CA ILE A 63 -10.17 11.49 -7.87
C ILE A 63 -8.84 11.92 -8.48
N LYS A 64 -7.88 11.00 -8.60
CA LYS A 64 -6.59 11.22 -9.27
C LYS A 64 -6.73 11.36 -10.80
N GLY A 65 -7.86 10.95 -11.37
CA GLY A 65 -8.11 10.99 -12.81
C GLY A 65 -7.35 9.92 -13.60
N ILE A 66 -6.95 8.83 -12.92
CA ILE A 66 -6.21 7.70 -13.48
C ILE A 66 -7.08 6.46 -13.53
N SER A 67 -6.67 5.45 -14.29
CA SER A 67 -7.30 4.13 -14.29
C SER A 67 -7.03 3.39 -12.98
N LEU A 68 -7.80 2.33 -12.72
CA LEU A 68 -7.57 1.49 -11.55
C LEU A 68 -6.24 0.75 -11.66
N GLU A 69 -5.87 0.25 -12.85
CA GLU A 69 -4.57 -0.40 -13.10
C GLU A 69 -3.41 0.55 -12.81
N GLU A 70 -3.47 1.81 -13.27
CA GLU A 70 -2.44 2.80 -12.94
C GLU A 70 -2.32 3.04 -11.43
N LEU A 71 -3.44 3.06 -10.70
CA LEU A 71 -3.39 3.17 -9.24
C LEU A 71 -2.80 1.92 -8.58
N GLU A 72 -3.04 0.74 -9.14
CA GLU A 72 -2.48 -0.52 -8.65
C GLU A 72 -0.96 -0.54 -8.81
N ASP A 73 -0.45 -0.04 -9.94
CA ASP A 73 0.99 0.13 -10.19
C ASP A 73 1.62 1.13 -9.20
N GLU A 74 0.96 2.27 -8.95
CA GLU A 74 1.43 3.27 -7.97
C GLU A 74 1.48 2.69 -6.55
N ILE A 75 0.46 1.93 -6.15
CA ILE A 75 0.44 1.22 -4.85
C ILE A 75 1.56 0.19 -4.80
N ALA A 76 1.78 -0.56 -5.87
CA ALA A 76 2.83 -1.56 -5.93
C ALA A 76 4.22 -0.92 -5.78
N HIS A 77 4.42 0.26 -6.36
CA HIS A 77 5.67 1.03 -6.24
C HIS A 77 5.87 1.57 -4.82
N ALA A 78 4.84 2.20 -4.23
CA ALA A 78 4.88 2.69 -2.84
C ALA A 78 5.19 1.57 -1.83
N LEU A 79 4.67 0.37 -2.06
CA LEU A 79 4.96 -0.80 -1.22
C LEU A 79 6.39 -1.32 -1.40
N ASP A 80 6.99 -1.14 -2.58
CA ASP A 80 8.37 -1.50 -2.82
C ASP A 80 9.32 -0.54 -2.09
N ASP A 81 9.08 0.77 -2.26
CA ASP A 81 9.86 1.83 -1.63
C ASP A 81 9.86 1.70 -0.09
N TYR A 82 8.68 1.51 0.50
CA TYR A 82 8.54 1.30 1.94
C TYR A 82 9.31 0.06 2.46
N GLU A 83 9.37 -1.01 1.68
CA GLU A 83 10.09 -2.22 2.09
C GLU A 83 11.61 -2.03 1.99
N ASP A 84 12.10 -1.30 0.98
CA ASP A 84 13.51 -0.88 0.89
C ASP A 84 13.88 0.04 2.07
N GLU A 85 13.05 1.06 2.36
CA GLU A 85 13.23 1.99 3.50
C GLU A 85 13.18 1.28 4.87
N LYS A 86 12.34 0.24 4.99
CA LYS A 86 12.27 -0.58 6.20
C LYS A 86 13.53 -1.43 6.36
N ALA A 87 14.04 -2.01 5.26
CA ALA A 87 15.24 -2.83 5.27
C ALA A 87 16.48 -2.03 5.70
N GLU A 88 16.64 -0.79 5.24
CA GLU A 88 17.75 0.09 5.66
C GLU A 88 17.63 0.58 7.11
N ARG A 89 16.41 0.70 7.66
CA ARG A 89 16.18 1.11 9.06
C ARG A 89 16.42 0.00 10.08
N ASP A 90 16.33 -1.25 9.65
CA ASP A 90 16.55 -2.44 10.49
C ASP A 90 18.04 -2.90 10.49
N GLU A 91 18.92 -2.26 9.70
CA GLU A 91 20.39 -2.46 9.67
C GLU A 91 21.16 -1.56 10.65
#